data_AF-K4IGX4-F1
#
_entry.id   AF-K4IGX4-F1
#
_cell.length_a   1.000
_cell.length_b   1.000
_cell.length_c   1.000
_cell.angle_alpha   90.00
_cell.angle_beta   90.00
_cell.angle_gamma   90.00
#
_symmetry.space_group_name_H-M   'P 1'
#
loop_
_entity.id
_entity.type
_entity.pdbx_description
1 polymer ?
#
loop_
_entity_poly.entity_id
_entity_poly.type
_entity_poly.pdbx_seq_one_letter_code
_entity_poly.pdbx_strand_id
1 'polypeptide(L)'
;MKIKFSALIIVAILCSCINDDDDDVTQATLEGDWKLVQMSGSIPDSETTGSDMEWQESYRFFEDGNFLKTRETEESVVELTGTYRFNDDQGSLELT
;
A
#
# COMPACT_ATOMS: atom_id res chain seq x y z
N MET A 1 -25.33 -30.29 31.83
CA MET A 1 -25.72 -28.90 31.50
C MET A 1 -24.49 -28.14 31.05
N LYS A 2 -24.54 -27.58 29.83
CA LYS A 2 -23.96 -26.28 29.47
C LYS A 2 -22.42 -26.17 29.53
N ILE A 3 -21.73 -26.80 28.58
CA ILE A 3 -20.52 -26.20 28.00
C ILE A 3 -21.00 -24.97 27.23
N LYS A 4 -21.12 -23.85 27.94
CA LYS A 4 -21.51 -22.53 27.42
C LYS A 4 -20.32 -21.58 27.68
N PHE A 5 -19.14 -21.93 27.20
CA PHE A 5 -17.99 -21.02 27.28
C PHE A 5 -17.07 -21.04 26.05
N SER A 6 -17.24 -22.02 25.15
CA SER A 6 -16.34 -22.17 23.99
C SER A 6 -16.71 -21.33 22.77
N ALA A 7 -17.90 -20.69 22.74
CA ALA A 7 -18.36 -19.90 21.60
C ALA A 7 -17.98 -18.42 21.66
N LEU A 8 -17.45 -17.93 22.80
CA LEU A 8 -17.16 -16.51 23.00
C LEU A 8 -15.80 -16.08 22.42
N ILE A 9 -14.83 -17.00 22.33
CA ILE A 9 -13.45 -16.71 21.90
C ILE A 9 -13.35 -16.53 20.38
N ILE A 10 -14.20 -17.21 19.59
CA ILE A 10 -14.16 -17.15 18.12
C ILE A 10 -14.65 -15.80 17.58
N VAL A 11 -15.55 -15.12 18.30
CA VAL A 11 -16.09 -13.80 17.90
C VAL A 11 -15.09 -12.67 18.14
N ALA A 12 -14.16 -12.81 19.09
CA ALA A 12 -13.21 -11.75 19.44
C ALA A 12 -12.10 -11.56 18.40
N ILE A 13 -11.80 -12.58 17.58
CA ILE A 13 -10.71 -12.55 16.58
C ILE A 13 -11.14 -11.78 15.32
N LEU A 14 -12.44 -11.55 15.12
CA LEU A 14 -12.98 -10.88 13.92
C LEU A 14 -13.08 -9.35 14.06
N CYS A 15 -12.74 -8.77 15.22
CA CYS A 15 -12.87 -7.33 15.49
C CYS A 15 -11.55 -6.58 15.57
N SER A 16 -10.41 -7.19 15.25
CA SER A 16 -9.13 -6.47 15.28
C SER A 16 -8.91 -5.72 13.97
N CYS A 17 -9.70 -4.66 13.73
CA CYS A 17 -9.23 -3.57 12.88
C CYS A 17 -8.27 -2.74 13.74
N ILE A 18 -6.98 -2.78 13.41
CA ILE A 18 -6.03 -1.83 13.94
C ILE A 18 -6.31 -0.50 13.22
N ASN A 19 -6.65 0.52 14.00
CA ASN A 19 -6.64 1.88 13.49
C ASN A 19 -5.22 2.37 13.75
N ASP A 20 -4.38 2.35 12.72
CA ASP A 20 -3.12 3.08 12.78
C ASP A 20 -3.48 4.58 12.76
N ASP A 21 -2.89 5.34 13.68
CA ASP A 21 -2.94 6.80 13.65
C ASP A 21 -2.17 7.23 12.40
N ASP A 22 -2.89 7.45 11.30
CA ASP A 22 -2.31 7.95 10.06
C ASP A 22 -1.78 9.38 10.32
N ASP A 23 -0.47 9.57 10.12
CA ASP A 23 0.06 10.90 9.77
C ASP A 23 -0.81 11.41 8.60
N ASP A 24 -1.42 12.57 8.75
CA ASP A 24 -2.42 13.13 7.82
C ASP A 24 -1.82 13.28 6.41
N VAL A 25 -1.90 12.21 5.61
CA VAL A 25 -1.50 12.20 4.21
C VAL A 25 -2.51 13.06 3.48
N THR A 26 -2.04 14.17 2.92
CA THR A 26 -2.83 15.06 2.07
C THR A 26 -2.33 14.98 0.64
N GLN A 27 -3.12 15.47 -0.33
CA GLN A 27 -2.67 15.59 -1.72
C GLN A 27 -1.33 16.33 -1.85
N ALA A 28 -1.12 17.41 -1.07
CA ALA A 28 0.13 18.18 -1.09
C ALA A 28 1.33 17.40 -0.55
N THR A 29 1.11 16.41 0.33
CA THR A 29 2.19 15.53 0.80
C THR A 29 2.48 14.39 -0.16
N LEU A 30 1.57 14.08 -1.09
CA LEU A 30 1.75 13.01 -2.08
C LEU A 30 2.62 13.44 -3.26
N GLU A 31 2.61 14.73 -3.60
CA GLU A 31 3.42 15.30 -4.68
C GLU A 31 4.92 15.04 -4.47
N GLY A 32 5.60 14.58 -5.52
CA GLY A 32 7.04 14.25 -5.46
C GLY A 32 7.37 12.85 -5.94
N ASP A 33 8.60 12.42 -5.63
CA ASP A 33 9.18 11.16 -6.07
C ASP A 33 9.14 10.11 -4.96
N TRP A 34 8.53 8.96 -5.24
CA TRP A 34 8.37 7.85 -4.32
C TRP A 34 9.06 6.61 -4.86
N LYS A 35 9.68 5.85 -3.96
CA LYS A 35 10.35 4.59 -4.28
C LYS A 35 9.82 3.47 -3.40
N LEU A 36 9.51 2.34 -4.00
CA LEU A 36 9.20 1.11 -3.30
C LEU A 36 10.42 0.66 -2.49
N VAL A 37 10.25 0.51 -1.18
CA VAL A 37 11.33 0.09 -0.26
C VAL A 37 11.21 -1.36 0.20
N GLN A 38 9.98 -1.89 0.22
CA GLN A 38 9.67 -3.22 0.70
C GLN A 38 8.41 -3.74 0.00
N MET A 39 8.37 -5.06 -0.21
CA MET A 39 7.18 -5.80 -0.63
C MET A 39 6.90 -6.93 0.36
N SER A 40 5.62 -7.19 0.60
CA SER A 40 5.17 -8.35 1.36
C SER A 40 4.12 -9.16 0.58
N GLY A 41 4.16 -10.47 0.75
CA GLY A 41 3.21 -11.42 0.16
C GLY A 41 2.14 -11.87 1.15
N SER A 42 1.16 -12.64 0.69
CA SER A 42 0.11 -13.20 1.55
C SER A 42 0.55 -14.43 2.37
N ILE A 43 1.79 -14.91 2.18
CA ILE A 43 2.39 -16.02 2.93
C ILE A 43 3.14 -15.42 4.15
N PRO A 44 3.03 -16.01 5.35
CA PRO A 44 3.83 -15.58 6.50
C PRO A 44 5.32 -15.52 6.17
N ASP A 45 6.00 -14.50 6.70
CA ASP A 45 7.44 -14.26 6.51
C ASP A 45 7.87 -14.04 5.04
N SER A 46 6.93 -13.71 4.15
CA SER A 46 7.20 -13.37 2.76
C SER A 46 7.44 -11.88 2.61
N GLU A 47 8.62 -11.41 2.97
CA GLU A 47 9.04 -10.01 2.82
C GLU A 47 10.34 -9.90 2.02
N THR A 48 10.40 -8.93 1.11
CA THR A 48 11.58 -8.63 0.30
C THR A 48 11.87 -7.14 0.33
N THR A 49 13.14 -6.75 0.38
CA THR A 49 13.57 -5.35 0.43
C THR A 49 14.76 -5.12 -0.50
N GLY A 50 14.97 -3.88 -0.95
CA GLY A 50 16.12 -3.52 -1.77
C GLY A 50 16.33 -4.48 -2.95
N SER A 51 17.55 -4.97 -3.14
CA SER A 51 17.93 -5.89 -4.22
C SER A 51 17.27 -7.27 -4.15
N ASP A 52 16.65 -7.62 -3.02
CA ASP A 52 15.97 -8.90 -2.86
C ASP A 52 14.55 -8.87 -3.47
N MET A 53 14.06 -7.69 -3.86
CA MET A 53 12.80 -7.56 -4.61
C MET A 53 13.01 -7.94 -6.09
N GLU A 54 12.11 -8.76 -6.64
CA GLU A 54 12.14 -9.19 -8.05
C GLU A 54 12.00 -8.01 -9.05
N TRP A 55 11.41 -6.89 -8.60
CA TRP A 55 11.37 -5.64 -9.34
C TRP A 55 11.45 -4.45 -8.39
N GLN A 56 11.91 -3.33 -8.93
CA GLN A 56 11.79 -2.02 -8.31
C GLN A 56 10.62 -1.26 -8.93
N GLU A 57 10.02 -0.38 -8.14
CA GLU A 57 8.95 0.49 -8.60
C GLU A 57 9.15 1.91 -8.06
N SER A 58 8.95 2.89 -8.92
CA SER A 58 8.94 4.30 -8.53
C SER A 58 7.73 5.02 -9.11
N TYR A 59 7.30 6.05 -8.39
CA TYR A 59 6.23 6.94 -8.79
C TYR A 59 6.72 8.38 -8.73
N ARG A 60 6.28 9.18 -9.69
CA ARG A 60 6.33 10.64 -9.58
C ARG A 60 4.92 11.18 -9.68
N PHE A 61 4.44 11.82 -8.62
CA PHE A 61 3.16 12.52 -8.59
C PHE A 61 3.39 14.01 -8.86
N PHE A 62 2.68 14.54 -9.85
CA PHE A 62 2.79 15.93 -10.28
C PHE A 62 1.62 16.76 -9.72
N GLU A 63 1.88 18.03 -9.41
CA GLU A 63 0.88 18.99 -8.90
C GLU A 63 -0.37 19.12 -9.79
N ASP A 64 -0.25 18.77 -11.08
CA ASP A 64 -1.35 18.83 -12.05
C ASP A 64 -2.28 17.62 -12.03
N GLY A 65 -2.06 16.67 -11.10
CA GLY A 65 -2.86 15.46 -10.95
C GLY A 65 -2.46 14.32 -11.88
N ASN A 66 -1.34 14.43 -12.60
CA ASN A 66 -0.77 13.32 -13.36
C ASN A 66 0.24 12.53 -12.52
N PHE A 67 0.50 11.28 -12.90
CA PHE A 67 1.62 10.50 -12.37
C PHE A 67 2.40 9.80 -13.47
N LEU A 68 3.68 9.54 -13.18
CA LEU A 68 4.53 8.61 -13.93
C LEU A 68 4.89 7.45 -13.01
N LYS A 69 4.62 6.22 -13.45
CA LYS A 69 5.05 5.00 -12.79
C LYS A 69 6.14 4.34 -13.62
N THR A 70 7.24 3.98 -12.98
CA THR A 70 8.31 3.18 -13.58
C THR A 70 8.42 1.86 -12.84
N ARG A 71 8.47 0.76 -13.59
CA ARG A 71 8.81 -0.56 -13.06
C ARG A 71 10.06 -1.09 -13.76
N GLU A 72 11.04 -1.48 -12.95
CA GLU A 72 12.32 -1.98 -13.41
C GLU A 72 12.52 -3.41 -12.92
N THR A 73 12.79 -4.31 -13.85
CA THR A 73 13.27 -5.68 -13.61
C THR A 73 14.70 -5.80 -14.11
N GLU A 74 15.37 -6.94 -13.89
CA GLU A 74 16.69 -7.19 -14.48
C GLU A 74 16.70 -7.15 -16.02
N GLU A 75 15.57 -7.46 -16.65
CA GLU A 75 15.44 -7.60 -18.10
C GLU A 75 14.89 -6.34 -18.80
N SER A 76 14.14 -5.50 -18.08
CA SER A 76 13.37 -4.43 -18.72
C SER A 76 13.01 -3.29 -17.79
N VAL A 77 12.78 -2.13 -18.41
CA VAL A 77 12.17 -0.96 -17.77
C VAL A 77 10.88 -0.65 -18.53
N VAL A 78 9.78 -0.52 -17.79
CA VAL A 78 8.47 -0.15 -18.35
C VAL A 78 7.95 1.08 -17.62
N GLU A 79 7.48 2.03 -18.39
CA GLU A 79 6.89 3.27 -17.91
C GLU A 79 5.41 3.33 -18.27
N LEU A 80 4.59 3.90 -17.37
CA LEU A 80 3.19 4.22 -17.63
C LEU A 80 2.87 5.59 -17.04
N THR A 81 2.00 6.33 -17.72
CA THR A 81 1.47 7.59 -17.23
C THR A 81 -0.04 7.52 -17.07
N GLY A 82 -0.55 8.25 -16.11
CA GLY A 82 -1.98 8.34 -15.84
C GLY A 82 -2.30 9.54 -14.97
N THR A 83 -3.53 9.55 -14.46
CA THR A 83 -4.02 10.57 -13.53
C THR A 83 -4.22 9.96 -12.16
N TYR A 84 -4.10 10.76 -11.10
CA TYR A 84 -4.36 10.31 -9.74
C TYR A 84 -5.34 11.22 -9.03
N ARG A 85 -6.03 10.64 -8.04
CA ARG A 85 -6.90 11.37 -7.11
C ARG A 85 -6.69 10.84 -5.71
N PHE A 86 -6.40 11.74 -4.78
CA PHE A 86 -6.35 11.43 -3.37
C PHE A 86 -7.70 11.76 -2.71
N ASN A 87 -8.16 10.89 -1.83
CA ASN A 87 -9.40 11.03 -1.08
C ASN A 87 -9.05 11.18 0.40
N ASP A 88 -8.98 12.42 0.88
CA ASP A 88 -8.60 12.74 2.25
C ASP A 88 -9.54 12.07 3.28
N ASP A 89 -10.85 12.01 3.01
CA ASP A 89 -11.84 11.41 3.93
C ASP A 89 -11.61 9.90 4.15
N GLN A 90 -11.00 9.21 3.18
CA GLN A 90 -10.78 7.76 3.20
C GLN A 90 -9.31 7.36 3.25
N GLY A 91 -8.38 8.33 3.27
CA GLY A 91 -6.94 8.09 3.17
C GLY A 91 -6.52 7.27 1.95
N SER A 92 -7.25 7.40 0.82
CA SER A 92 -7.08 6.51 -0.33
C SER A 92 -6.57 7.23 -1.57
N LEU A 93 -5.71 6.54 -2.33
CA LEU A 93 -5.15 7.01 -3.59
C LEU A 93 -5.70 6.16 -4.75
N GLU A 94 -6.35 6.81 -5.71
CA GLU A 94 -6.84 6.19 -6.93
C GLU A 94 -5.96 6.59 -8.13
N LEU A 95 -5.55 5.61 -8.93
CA LEU A 95 -4.79 5.82 -10.17
C LEU A 95 -5.66 5.40 -11.36
N THR A 96 -5.75 6.25 -12.39
CA THR A 96 -6.54 6.02 -13.61
C THR A 96 -5.71 6.19 -14.87
#